data_AF-A0AAD2FG88-F1
#
_entry.id   AF-A0AAD2FG88-F1
#
_cell.length_a   1.000
_cell.length_b   1.000
_cell.length_c   1.000
_cell.angle_alpha   90.00
_cell.angle_beta   90.00
_cell.angle_gamma   90.00
#
_symmetry.space_group_name_H-M   'P 1'
#
loop_
_entity.id
_entity.type
_entity.pdbx_description
1 polymer ?
#
loop_
_entity_poly.entity_id
_entity_poly.type
_entity_poly.pdbx_seq_one_letter_code
_entity_poly.pdbx_strand_id
1 'polypeptide(L)'
;MLICVWEIILYHYAEWIEYHYKQHLKPKYGQKLPPGVVLLDSATLSQALTGKHWAQIWATYSLIDPAYSDGSTFQFWVDVGNGHCFLIPSLLFSFCITFDGAEESSIFCWNNIVSPRTQGLIVCVFQYIMMHGTFLYYASYIYSKKWVGVSLGGKLFVTIANILWVVFPAIAIVAAYHAVHDNSWKVLRE
;
A
#
# COMPACT_ATOMS: atom_id res chain seq x y z
N MET A 1 -6.73 0.99 -2.71
CA MET A 1 -6.80 1.05 -4.18
C MET A 1 -5.78 2.01 -4.78
N LEU A 2 -5.79 3.30 -4.43
CA LEU A 2 -4.81 4.28 -4.96
C LEU A 2 -3.37 3.84 -4.75
N ILE A 3 -3.06 3.32 -3.56
CA ILE A 3 -1.73 2.78 -3.26
C ILE A 3 -1.31 1.64 -4.20
N CYS A 4 -2.20 0.70 -4.54
CA CYS A 4 -1.88 -0.37 -5.49
C CYS A 4 -1.52 0.17 -6.87
N VAL A 5 -2.17 1.26 -7.28
CA VAL A 5 -1.81 1.97 -8.52
C VAL A 5 -0.41 2.60 -8.39
N TRP A 6 -0.09 3.20 -7.24
CA TRP A 6 1.25 3.73 -6.99
C TRP A 6 2.32 2.64 -6.99
N GLU A 7 2.03 1.47 -6.45
CA GLU A 7 2.91 0.29 -6.43
C GLU A 7 3.12 -0.30 -7.84
N ILE A 8 2.10 -0.28 -8.70
CA ILE A 8 2.25 -0.62 -10.12
C ILE A 8 3.13 0.42 -10.83
N ILE A 9 2.96 1.71 -10.49
CA ILE A 9 3.81 2.78 -11.02
C ILE A 9 5.26 2.63 -10.57
N LEU A 10 5.50 2.20 -9.31
CA LEU A 10 6.84 1.89 -8.81
C LEU A 10 7.55 0.88 -9.73
N TYR A 11 6.84 -0.18 -10.15
CA TYR A 11 7.37 -1.17 -11.08
C TYR A 11 7.69 -0.56 -12.45
N HIS A 12 6.72 0.11 -13.08
CA HIS A 12 6.88 0.63 -14.45
C HIS A 12 7.89 1.77 -14.57
N TYR A 13 8.13 2.52 -13.50
CA TYR A 13 9.07 3.64 -13.48
C TYR A 13 10.34 3.33 -12.68
N ALA A 14 10.64 2.06 -12.36
CA ALA A 14 11.76 1.67 -11.52
C ALA A 14 13.11 2.28 -11.97
N GLU A 15 13.44 2.14 -13.26
CA GLU A 15 14.67 2.71 -13.83
C GLU A 15 14.71 4.24 -13.74
N TRP A 16 13.57 4.89 -13.98
CA TRP A 16 13.46 6.34 -13.88
C TRP A 16 13.61 6.81 -12.43
N ILE A 17 13.00 6.10 -11.48
CA ILE A 17 13.10 6.36 -10.04
C ILE A 17 14.55 6.22 -9.59
N GLU A 18 15.22 5.14 -9.95
CA GLU A 18 16.62 4.88 -9.64
C GLU A 18 17.53 6.00 -10.19
N TYR A 19 17.39 6.31 -11.48
CA TYR A 19 18.13 7.39 -12.11
C TYR A 19 17.88 8.73 -11.40
N HIS A 20 16.62 9.09 -11.18
CA HIS A 20 16.25 10.38 -10.61
C HIS A 20 16.73 10.53 -9.16
N TYR A 21 16.62 9.46 -8.38
CA TYR A 21 17.16 9.39 -7.02
C TYR A 21 18.68 9.57 -7.01
N LYS A 22 19.42 8.78 -7.80
CA LYS A 22 20.89 8.78 -7.79
C LYS A 22 21.49 10.08 -8.35
N GLN A 23 20.92 10.61 -9.42
CA GLN A 23 21.52 11.73 -10.16
C GLN A 23 21.06 13.11 -9.68
N HIS A 24 19.88 13.20 -9.05
CA HIS A 24 19.31 14.50 -8.70
C HIS A 24 18.98 14.65 -7.22
N LEU A 25 18.22 13.72 -6.64
CA LEU A 25 17.70 13.89 -5.29
C LEU A 25 18.78 13.63 -4.23
N LYS A 26 19.49 12.50 -4.31
CA LYS A 26 20.51 12.12 -3.33
C LYS A 26 21.67 13.13 -3.25
N PRO A 27 22.23 13.65 -4.37
CA PRO A 27 23.27 14.68 -4.29
C PRO A 27 22.78 16.00 -3.68
N LYS A 28 21.52 16.37 -3.92
CA LYS A 28 20.95 17.65 -3.47
C LYS A 28 20.49 17.63 -2.01
N TYR A 29 19.85 16.55 -1.58
CA TYR A 29 19.18 16.48 -0.28
C TYR A 29 19.78 15.44 0.68
N GLY A 30 20.70 14.58 0.20
CA GLY A 30 21.26 13.50 1.00
C GLY A 30 20.20 12.49 1.41
N GLN A 31 19.93 12.39 2.71
CA GLN A 31 18.89 11.54 3.31
C GLN A 31 17.81 12.36 4.03
N LYS A 32 17.58 13.60 3.57
CA LYS A 32 16.54 14.50 4.07
C LYS A 32 15.46 14.64 3.02
N LEU A 33 14.20 14.67 3.45
CA LEU A 33 13.09 14.96 2.55
C LEU A 33 13.14 16.43 2.09
N PRO A 34 12.82 16.73 0.83
CA PRO A 34 12.66 18.09 0.36
C PRO A 34 11.48 18.80 1.06
N PRO A 35 11.50 20.13 1.17
CA PRO A 35 10.34 20.91 1.61
C PRO A 35 9.21 20.77 0.58
N GLY A 36 7.99 20.48 1.04
CA GLY A 36 6.91 20.02 0.17
C GLY A 36 7.15 18.54 -0.18
N VAL A 37 6.65 17.63 0.66
CA VAL A 37 6.63 16.22 0.26
C VAL A 37 5.63 16.13 -0.87
N VAL A 38 6.00 15.59 -2.03
CA VAL A 38 5.14 15.48 -3.24
C VAL A 38 3.73 14.93 -2.91
N LEU A 39 3.62 14.10 -1.87
CA LEU A 39 2.38 13.55 -1.33
C LEU A 39 1.38 14.59 -0.80
N LEU A 40 1.86 15.79 -0.42
CA LEU A 40 1.10 16.89 0.15
C LEU A 40 1.10 18.14 -0.76
N ASP A 41 1.83 18.09 -1.88
CA ASP A 41 1.81 19.16 -2.86
C ASP A 41 0.58 19.07 -3.76
N SER A 42 0.07 20.22 -4.18
CA SER A 42 -1.07 20.29 -5.09
C SER A 42 -0.67 19.76 -6.47
N ALA A 43 -1.39 18.75 -6.96
CA ALA A 43 -1.28 18.26 -8.33
C ALA A 43 -2.42 18.84 -9.20
N THR A 44 -2.08 19.29 -10.40
CA THR A 44 -3.11 19.54 -11.43
C THR A 44 -3.72 18.21 -11.88
N LEU A 45 -4.93 18.23 -12.44
CA LEU A 45 -5.58 17.02 -12.94
C LEU A 45 -4.72 16.29 -13.99
N SER A 46 -4.04 17.03 -14.86
CA SER A 46 -3.13 16.44 -15.86
C SER A 46 -1.93 15.73 -15.21
N GLN A 47 -1.35 16.32 -14.16
CA GLN A 47 -0.28 15.66 -13.38
C GLN A 47 -0.80 14.43 -12.64
N ALA A 48 -1.98 14.53 -12.01
CA ALA A 48 -2.61 13.43 -11.29
C ALA A 48 -2.93 12.22 -12.20
N LEU A 49 -3.12 12.43 -13.50
CA LEU A 49 -3.32 11.37 -14.49
C LEU A 49 -2.01 10.82 -15.08
N THR A 50 -0.85 11.36 -14.71
CA THR A 50 0.45 10.95 -15.25
C THR A 50 1.20 10.07 -14.26
N GLY A 51 1.51 8.83 -14.63
CA GLY A 51 2.27 7.90 -13.77
C GLY A 51 3.61 8.46 -13.30
N LYS A 52 4.30 9.23 -14.15
CA LYS A 52 5.57 9.90 -13.82
C LYS A 52 5.46 10.88 -12.64
N HIS A 53 4.32 11.54 -12.46
CA HIS A 53 4.12 12.42 -11.30
C HIS A 53 4.12 11.61 -10.01
N TRP A 54 3.38 10.51 -9.96
CA TRP A 54 3.36 9.61 -8.81
C TRP A 54 4.70 8.89 -8.58
N ALA A 55 5.46 8.61 -9.65
CA ALA A 55 6.82 8.08 -9.52
C ALA A 55 7.76 9.03 -8.76
N GLN A 56 7.50 10.35 -8.76
CA GLN A 56 8.28 11.31 -7.97
C GLN A 56 8.14 11.06 -6.46
N ILE A 57 7.01 10.54 -6.00
CA ILE A 57 6.81 10.16 -4.59
C ILE A 57 7.79 9.06 -4.23
N TRP A 58 7.89 8.01 -5.04
CA TRP A 58 8.83 6.91 -4.81
C TRP A 58 10.29 7.34 -4.87
N ALA A 59 10.64 8.21 -5.83
CA ALA A 59 12.00 8.77 -5.92
C ALA A 59 12.34 9.63 -4.69
N THR A 60 11.38 10.39 -4.18
CA THR A 60 11.54 11.20 -2.97
C THR A 60 11.62 10.33 -1.72
N TYR A 61 10.76 9.31 -1.62
CA TYR A 61 10.75 8.35 -0.53
C TYR A 61 12.06 7.56 -0.45
N SER A 62 12.72 7.32 -1.59
CA SER A 62 14.04 6.69 -1.66
C SER A 62 15.15 7.47 -0.93
N LEU A 63 14.95 8.75 -0.58
CA LEU A 63 15.86 9.51 0.27
C LEU A 63 15.90 8.99 1.71
N ILE A 64 14.79 8.43 2.20
CA ILE A 64 14.66 7.91 3.57
C ILE A 64 14.60 6.37 3.62
N ASP A 65 14.22 5.72 2.52
CA ASP A 65 14.37 4.28 2.33
C ASP A 65 14.89 3.95 0.91
N PRO A 66 16.21 3.83 0.73
CA PRO A 66 16.82 3.59 -0.58
C PRO A 66 16.36 2.32 -1.29
N ALA A 67 15.69 1.40 -0.59
CA ALA A 67 15.20 0.15 -1.16
C ALA A 67 14.26 0.38 -2.35
N TYR A 68 13.50 1.48 -2.34
CA TYR A 68 12.55 1.81 -3.41
C TYR A 68 13.20 2.32 -4.69
N SER A 69 14.50 2.61 -4.65
CA SER A 69 15.32 2.93 -5.83
C SER A 69 16.14 1.74 -6.31
N ASP A 70 15.99 0.57 -5.68
CA ASP A 70 16.77 -0.63 -5.96
C ASP A 70 15.84 -1.84 -6.14
N GLY A 71 15.64 -2.20 -7.41
CA GLY A 71 14.81 -3.33 -7.83
C GLY A 71 15.31 -4.70 -7.40
N SER A 72 16.47 -4.79 -6.73
CA SER A 72 16.96 -6.05 -6.15
C SER A 72 16.45 -6.30 -4.72
N THR A 73 15.80 -5.31 -4.10
CA THR A 73 15.44 -5.38 -2.68
C THR A 73 14.08 -6.05 -2.43
N PHE A 74 13.96 -6.69 -1.26
CA PHE A 74 12.69 -7.25 -0.80
C PHE A 74 11.59 -6.18 -0.70
N GLN A 75 11.92 -4.99 -0.19
CA GLN A 75 10.95 -3.90 0.00
C GLN A 75 10.38 -3.41 -1.33
N PHE A 76 11.19 -3.37 -2.38
CA PHE A 76 10.70 -3.06 -3.71
C PHE A 76 9.67 -4.10 -4.16
N TRP A 77 10.01 -5.38 -4.03
CA TRP A 77 9.14 -6.47 -4.53
C TRP A 77 7.90 -6.74 -3.69
N VAL A 78 7.93 -6.50 -2.38
CA VAL A 78 6.72 -6.66 -1.55
C VAL A 78 5.65 -5.65 -1.98
N ASP A 79 6.04 -4.39 -2.21
CA ASP A 79 5.11 -3.35 -2.65
C ASP A 79 4.68 -3.56 -4.10
N VAL A 80 5.60 -3.91 -5.02
CA VAL A 80 5.23 -4.28 -6.40
C VAL A 80 4.25 -5.46 -6.43
N GLY A 81 4.47 -6.47 -5.58
CA GLY A 81 3.59 -7.61 -5.41
C GLY A 81 2.21 -7.18 -4.93
N ASN A 82 2.14 -6.33 -3.91
CA ASN A 82 0.87 -5.76 -3.42
C ASN A 82 0.11 -5.06 -4.55
N GLY A 83 0.79 -4.23 -5.35
CA GLY A 83 0.18 -3.49 -6.45
C GLY A 83 -0.52 -4.40 -7.46
N HIS A 84 0.17 -5.44 -7.91
CA HIS A 84 -0.34 -6.34 -8.95
C HIS A 84 -1.34 -7.38 -8.40
N CYS A 85 -1.11 -7.89 -7.19
CA CYS A 85 -1.94 -8.94 -6.62
C CYS A 85 -3.20 -8.38 -5.95
N PHE A 86 -3.15 -7.18 -5.39
CA PHE A 86 -4.22 -6.68 -4.50
C PHE A 86 -5.09 -5.59 -5.09
N LEU A 87 -4.77 -5.03 -6.26
CA LEU A 87 -5.63 -4.04 -6.91
C LEU A 87 -7.03 -4.60 -7.22
N ILE A 88 -7.11 -5.70 -7.97
CA ILE A 88 -8.39 -6.32 -8.37
C ILE A 88 -9.18 -6.80 -7.13
N PRO A 89 -8.58 -7.57 -6.21
CA PRO A 89 -9.28 -7.97 -4.98
C PRO A 89 -9.76 -6.78 -4.16
N SER A 90 -8.97 -5.71 -4.02
CA SER A 90 -9.38 -4.51 -3.29
C SER A 90 -10.57 -3.80 -3.94
N LEU A 91 -10.61 -3.72 -5.28
CA LEU A 91 -11.73 -3.16 -6.03
C LEU A 91 -13.00 -3.99 -5.82
N LEU A 92 -12.87 -5.31 -5.95
CA LEU A 92 -13.97 -6.24 -5.71
C LEU A 92 -14.50 -6.09 -4.29
N PHE A 93 -13.65 -6.14 -3.27
CA PHE A 93 -14.10 -6.00 -1.87
C PHE A 93 -14.70 -4.64 -1.57
N SER A 94 -14.13 -3.56 -2.10
CA SER A 94 -14.71 -2.22 -1.94
C SER A 94 -16.11 -2.17 -2.54
N PHE A 95 -16.30 -2.77 -3.72
CA PHE A 95 -17.60 -2.92 -4.35
C PHE A 95 -18.56 -3.76 -3.49
N CYS A 96 -18.12 -4.94 -3.02
CA CYS A 96 -18.93 -5.85 -2.21
C CYS A 96 -19.44 -5.18 -0.93
N ILE A 97 -18.54 -4.53 -0.19
CA ILE A 97 -18.88 -3.86 1.07
C ILE A 97 -19.81 -2.67 0.82
N THR A 98 -19.58 -1.91 -0.25
CA THR A 98 -20.42 -0.75 -0.62
C THR A 98 -21.87 -1.18 -0.90
N PHE A 99 -22.07 -2.36 -1.48
CA PHE A 99 -23.39 -2.87 -1.90
C PHE A 99 -23.86 -4.09 -1.09
N ASP A 100 -23.30 -4.36 0.09
CA ASP A 100 -23.65 -5.52 0.93
C ASP A 100 -25.14 -5.55 1.35
N GLY A 101 -25.78 -4.38 1.40
CA GLY A 101 -27.21 -4.22 1.69
C GLY A 101 -28.10 -4.02 0.46
N ALA A 102 -27.58 -4.23 -0.76
CA ALA A 102 -28.40 -4.17 -1.96
C ALA A 102 -29.50 -5.25 -1.91
N GLU A 103 -30.69 -4.93 -2.44
CA GLU A 103 -31.79 -5.90 -2.53
C GLU A 103 -31.33 -7.20 -3.19
N GLU A 104 -31.80 -8.35 -2.71
CA GLU A 104 -31.41 -9.67 -3.25
C GLU A 104 -31.67 -9.80 -4.76
N SER A 105 -32.62 -9.07 -5.32
CA SER A 105 -32.90 -9.02 -6.76
C SER A 105 -31.93 -8.15 -7.58
N SER A 106 -31.03 -7.41 -6.93
CA SER A 106 -30.09 -6.51 -7.60
C SER A 106 -28.91 -7.28 -8.19
N ILE A 107 -28.51 -6.90 -9.41
CA ILE A 107 -27.26 -7.39 -10.04
C ILE A 107 -26.00 -7.01 -9.24
N PHE A 108 -26.13 -6.05 -8.32
CA PHE A 108 -25.05 -5.60 -7.44
C PHE A 108 -25.03 -6.32 -6.10
N CYS A 109 -25.98 -7.23 -5.82
CA CYS A 109 -25.98 -8.05 -4.62
C CYS A 109 -24.92 -9.15 -4.75
N TRP A 110 -23.67 -8.80 -4.42
CA TRP A 110 -22.53 -9.69 -4.54
C TRP A 110 -22.64 -10.94 -3.64
N ASN A 111 -23.42 -10.85 -2.55
CA ASN A 111 -23.70 -11.97 -1.66
C ASN A 111 -24.40 -13.14 -2.37
N ASN A 112 -25.07 -12.89 -3.49
CA ASN A 112 -25.66 -13.94 -4.34
C ASN A 112 -24.62 -14.72 -5.15
N ILE A 113 -23.44 -14.14 -5.38
CA ILE A 113 -22.35 -14.75 -6.16
C ILE A 113 -21.35 -15.40 -5.22
N VAL A 114 -20.96 -14.70 -4.15
CA VAL A 114 -19.96 -15.16 -3.18
C VAL A 114 -20.48 -14.92 -1.77
N SER A 115 -20.60 -15.97 -0.96
CA SER A 115 -21.07 -15.84 0.43
C SER A 115 -20.16 -14.92 1.27
N PRO A 116 -20.69 -14.17 2.25
CA PRO A 116 -19.87 -13.39 3.18
C PRO A 116 -18.76 -14.21 3.85
N ARG A 117 -19.01 -15.49 4.13
CA ARG A 117 -17.98 -16.40 4.65
C ARG A 117 -16.82 -16.57 3.69
N THR A 118 -17.10 -16.83 2.41
CA THR A 118 -16.04 -16.96 1.39
C THR A 118 -15.30 -15.65 1.21
N GLN A 119 -16.00 -14.52 1.19
CA GLN A 119 -15.38 -13.19 1.14
C GLN A 119 -14.45 -12.97 2.34
N GLY A 120 -14.91 -13.29 3.57
CA GLY A 120 -14.11 -13.20 4.78
C GLY A 120 -12.85 -14.05 4.75
N LEU A 121 -12.92 -15.30 4.26
CA LEU A 121 -11.73 -16.15 4.12
C LEU A 121 -10.69 -15.51 3.19
N ILE A 122 -11.14 -14.94 2.07
CA ILE A 122 -10.26 -14.25 1.13
C ILE A 122 -9.65 -13.02 1.81
N VAL A 123 -10.46 -12.16 2.45
CA VAL A 123 -9.94 -10.97 3.17
C VAL A 123 -8.90 -11.38 4.21
N CYS A 124 -9.15 -12.42 5.01
CA CYS A 124 -8.18 -12.93 5.98
C CYS A 124 -6.82 -13.27 5.34
N VAL A 125 -6.82 -14.01 4.22
CA VAL A 125 -5.59 -14.39 3.52
C VAL A 125 -4.85 -13.17 2.99
N PHE A 126 -5.56 -12.28 2.29
CA PHE A 126 -4.97 -11.10 1.65
C PHE A 126 -4.37 -10.14 2.69
N GLN A 127 -5.12 -9.87 3.77
CA GLN A 127 -4.68 -8.97 4.83
C GLN A 127 -3.56 -9.59 5.67
N TYR A 128 -3.56 -10.91 5.87
CA TYR A 128 -2.44 -11.59 6.51
C TYR A 128 -1.16 -11.48 5.69
N ILE A 129 -1.22 -11.70 4.37
CA ILE A 129 -0.06 -11.58 3.48
C ILE A 129 0.52 -10.15 3.55
N MET A 130 -0.35 -9.14 3.47
CA MET A 130 0.04 -7.73 3.58
C MET A 130 0.74 -7.43 4.92
N MET A 131 0.10 -7.79 6.03
CA MET A 131 0.65 -7.60 7.38
C MET A 131 1.97 -8.35 7.58
N HIS A 132 2.07 -9.59 7.10
CA HIS A 132 3.28 -10.39 7.15
C HIS A 132 4.40 -9.74 6.33
N GLY A 133 4.09 -9.25 5.12
CA GLY A 133 5.00 -8.47 4.29
C GLY A 133 5.57 -7.26 5.02
N THR A 134 4.72 -6.52 5.75
CA THR A 134 5.15 -5.37 6.57
C THR A 134 6.05 -5.78 7.75
N PHE A 135 5.79 -6.92 8.39
CA PHE A 135 6.72 -7.43 9.41
C PHE A 135 8.08 -7.79 8.84
N LEU A 136 8.11 -8.44 7.67
CA LEU A 136 9.36 -8.73 6.96
C LEU A 136 10.07 -7.44 6.50
N TYR A 137 9.31 -6.42 6.08
CA TYR A 137 9.82 -5.10 5.77
C TYR A 137 10.57 -4.52 6.98
N TYR A 138 9.93 -4.48 8.16
CA TYR A 138 10.57 -3.96 9.38
C TYR A 138 11.79 -4.78 9.79
N ALA A 139 11.69 -6.11 9.75
CA ALA A 139 12.80 -7.00 10.07
C ALA A 139 14.02 -6.70 9.16
N SER A 140 13.79 -6.59 7.84
CA SER A 140 14.83 -6.24 6.88
C SER A 140 15.37 -4.81 7.09
N TYR A 141 14.49 -3.84 7.37
CA TYR A 141 14.87 -2.45 7.62
C TYR A 141 15.79 -2.30 8.85
N ILE A 142 15.46 -3.01 9.94
CA ILE A 142 16.23 -3.04 11.18
C ILE A 142 17.55 -3.79 10.98
N TYR A 143 17.50 -5.00 10.41
CA TYR A 143 18.66 -5.86 10.22
C TYR A 143 19.72 -5.19 9.34
N SER A 144 19.30 -4.60 8.21
CA SER A 144 20.18 -3.88 7.30
C SER A 144 20.53 -2.46 7.76
N LYS A 145 20.08 -2.05 8.96
CA LYS A 145 20.34 -0.72 9.56
C LYS A 145 20.00 0.44 8.62
N LYS A 146 18.91 0.32 7.85
CA LYS A 146 18.50 1.32 6.84
C LYS A 146 18.18 2.70 7.43
N TRP A 147 17.96 2.77 8.75
CA TRP A 147 17.75 4.01 9.50
C TRP A 147 19.01 4.84 9.77
N VAL A 148 20.22 4.28 9.55
CA VAL A 148 21.47 5.00 9.82
C VAL A 148 21.63 6.14 8.81
N GLY A 149 21.88 7.35 9.34
CA GLY A 149 22.00 8.59 8.55
C GLY A 149 20.66 9.28 8.23
N VAL A 150 19.53 8.59 8.39
CA VAL A 150 18.20 9.18 8.20
C VAL A 150 17.85 10.13 9.35
N SER A 151 17.24 11.26 9.03
CA SER A 151 16.75 12.23 10.03
C SER A 151 15.69 11.63 10.97
N LEU A 152 15.52 12.19 12.17
CA LEU A 152 14.47 11.72 13.10
C LEU A 152 13.06 11.81 12.46
N GLY A 153 12.77 12.90 11.75
CA GLY A 153 11.51 13.03 11.01
C GLY A 153 11.33 11.96 9.94
N GLY A 154 12.39 11.63 9.19
CA GLY A 154 12.35 10.55 8.21
C GLY A 154 12.10 9.17 8.84
N LYS A 155 12.73 8.89 9.99
CA LYS A 155 12.48 7.66 10.76
C LYS A 155 11.03 7.58 11.23
N LEU A 156 10.51 8.65 11.84
CA LEU A 156 9.13 8.72 12.28
C LEU A 156 8.15 8.55 11.12
N PHE A 157 8.44 9.18 9.97
CA PHE A 157 7.62 9.02 8.78
C PHE A 157 7.58 7.56 8.31
N VAL A 158 8.73 6.90 8.15
CA VAL A 158 8.80 5.47 7.78
C VAL A 158 8.05 4.61 8.79
N THR A 159 8.25 4.85 10.10
CA THR A 159 7.57 4.08 11.14
C THR A 159 6.06 4.28 11.11
N ILE A 160 5.57 5.52 11.05
CA ILE A 160 4.13 5.82 11.05
C ILE A 160 3.48 5.36 9.76
N ALA A 161 4.10 5.58 8.59
CA ALA A 161 3.54 5.12 7.33
C ALA A 161 3.38 3.59 7.30
N ASN A 162 4.35 2.86 7.86
CA ASN A 162 4.32 1.40 7.87
C ASN A 162 3.43 0.79 8.97
N ILE A 163 3.20 1.48 10.09
CA ILE A 163 2.33 0.93 11.15
C ILE A 163 0.88 0.79 10.70
N LEU A 164 0.43 1.63 9.75
CA LEU A 164 -0.90 1.55 9.14
C LEU A 164 -1.10 0.20 8.45
N TRP A 165 -0.05 -0.36 7.84
CA TRP A 165 -0.04 -1.67 7.18
C TRP A 165 0.03 -2.86 8.16
N VAL A 166 0.07 -2.60 9.46
CA VAL A 166 -0.12 -3.62 10.50
C VAL A 166 -1.51 -3.46 11.11
N VAL A 167 -1.86 -2.23 11.51
CA VAL A 167 -3.10 -1.96 12.25
C VAL A 167 -4.34 -2.19 11.39
N PHE A 168 -4.40 -1.64 10.17
CA PHE A 168 -5.60 -1.79 9.34
C PHE A 168 -5.81 -3.23 8.86
N PRO A 169 -4.78 -3.96 8.41
CA PRO A 169 -4.93 -5.37 8.10
C PRO A 169 -5.38 -6.20 9.31
N ALA A 170 -4.87 -5.93 10.51
CA ALA A 170 -5.33 -6.62 11.73
C ALA A 170 -6.82 -6.36 12.01
N ILE A 171 -7.28 -5.11 11.92
CA ILE A 171 -8.70 -4.76 12.06
C ILE A 171 -9.54 -5.48 10.99
N ALA A 172 -9.07 -5.49 9.73
CA ALA A 172 -9.75 -6.16 8.63
C ALA A 172 -9.83 -7.68 8.84
N ILE A 173 -8.79 -8.31 9.39
CA ILE A 173 -8.80 -9.73 9.77
C ILE A 173 -9.86 -10.01 10.84
N VAL A 174 -10.00 -9.14 11.85
CA VAL A 174 -11.04 -9.29 12.88
C VAL A 174 -12.44 -9.19 12.27
N ALA A 175 -12.69 -8.18 11.43
CA ALA A 175 -13.98 -8.07 10.74
C ALA A 175 -14.26 -9.28 9.82
N ALA A 176 -13.24 -9.75 9.11
CA ALA A 176 -13.33 -10.92 8.25
C ALA A 176 -13.58 -12.21 9.04
N TYR A 177 -13.02 -12.36 10.23
CA TYR A 177 -13.31 -13.48 11.14
C TYR A 177 -14.80 -13.54 11.48
N HIS A 178 -15.42 -12.41 11.82
CA HIS A 178 -16.86 -12.33 12.04
C HIS A 178 -17.66 -12.69 10.79
N ALA A 179 -17.24 -12.20 9.62
CA ALA A 179 -17.89 -12.58 8.35
C ALA A 179 -17.79 -14.09 8.05
N VAL A 180 -16.67 -14.73 8.41
CA VAL A 180 -16.50 -16.19 8.29
C VAL A 180 -17.43 -16.94 9.25
N HIS A 181 -17.44 -16.52 10.51
CA HIS A 181 -18.18 -17.18 11.58
C HIS A 181 -19.69 -17.01 11.41
N ASP A 182 -20.15 -15.77 11.28
CA ASP A 182 -21.56 -15.38 11.27
C ASP A 182 -22.17 -15.40 9.86
N ASN A 183 -21.34 -15.62 8.83
CA ASN A 183 -21.71 -15.52 7.42
C ASN A 183 -22.40 -14.17 7.11
N SER A 184 -21.90 -13.09 7.69
CA SER A 184 -22.47 -11.75 7.57
C SER A 184 -21.45 -10.64 7.80
N TRP A 185 -21.57 -9.53 7.07
CA TRP A 185 -20.76 -8.32 7.27
C TRP A 185 -21.36 -7.31 8.26
N LYS A 186 -22.33 -7.73 9.09
CA LYS A 186 -23.00 -6.84 10.08
C LYS A 186 -22.03 -6.12 11.02
N VAL A 187 -20.92 -6.76 11.38
CA VAL A 187 -19.85 -6.17 12.21
C VAL A 187 -19.30 -4.83 11.67
N LEU A 188 -19.43 -4.57 10.36
CA LEU A 188 -19.00 -3.31 9.75
C LEU A 188 -20.02 -2.17 9.90
N ARG A 189 -21.19 -2.43 10.49
CA ARG A 189 -22.31 -1.48 10.65
C ARG A 189 -22.66 -1.18 12.11
N GLU A 190 -22.02 -1.86 13.05
CA GLU A 190 -22.22 -1.69 14.51
C GLU A 190 -21.21 -0.68 15.06
#